data_AF-A0A9E3MVD6-F1
#
_entry.id   AF-A0A9E3MVD6-F1
#
_cell.length_a   1.000
_cell.length_b   1.000
_cell.length_c   1.000
_cell.angle_alpha   90.00
_cell.angle_beta   90.00
_cell.angle_gamma   90.00
#
_symmetry.space_group_name_H-M   'P 1'
#
loop_
_entity.id
_entity.type
_entity.pdbx_description
1 polymer ?
#
loop_
_entity_poly.entity_id
_entity_poly.type
_entity_poly.pdbx_seq_one_letter_code
_entity_poly.pdbx_strand_id
1 'polypeptide(L)' 'GAGDAFGGSLCHGLLSGWDLEKIMRHANAAGAIVASRLECSSAMPTTDEIDSAIAAGAVK' A
#
# COMPACT_ATOMS: atom_id res chain seq x y z
N GLY A 1 6.30 7.61 -7.09
CA GLY A 1 5.37 6.54 -7.50
C GLY A 1 4.35 6.15 -6.44
N ALA A 2 3.76 7.09 -5.69
CA ALA A 2 2.74 6.73 -4.69
C ALA A 2 1.46 6.16 -5.35
N GLY A 3 1.09 6.71 -6.52
CA GLY A 3 -0.01 6.17 -7.34
C GLY A 3 0.29 4.76 -7.87
N ASP A 4 1.52 4.47 -8.27
CA ASP A 4 1.93 3.14 -8.72
C ASP A 4 1.88 2.11 -7.58
N ALA A 5 2.31 2.51 -6.37
CA ALA A 5 2.22 1.67 -5.17
C ALA A 5 0.76 1.37 -4.79
N PHE A 6 -0.09 2.41 -4.81
CA PHE A 6 -1.54 2.25 -4.60
C PHE A 6 -2.14 1.33 -5.66
N GLY A 7 -1.87 1.60 -6.94
CA GLY A 7 -2.43 0.85 -8.07
C GLY A 7 -1.97 -0.61 -8.09
N GLY A 8 -0.69 -0.87 -7.85
CA GLY A 8 -0.15 -2.22 -7.76
C GLY A 8 -0.78 -3.01 -6.60
N SER A 9 -0.92 -2.37 -5.44
CA SER A 9 -1.61 -2.95 -4.29
C SER A 9 -3.10 -3.23 -4.56
N LEU A 10 -3.79 -2.31 -5.24
CA LEU A 10 -5.19 -2.48 -5.64
C LEU A 10 -5.34 -3.70 -6.57
N CYS A 11 -4.52 -3.79 -7.62
CA CYS A 11 -4.52 -4.93 -8.53
C CYS A 11 -4.24 -6.24 -7.79
N HIS A 12 -3.27 -6.25 -6.87
CA HIS A 12 -2.95 -7.43 -6.07
C HIS A 12 -4.14 -7.89 -5.22
N GLY A 13 -4.80 -6.96 -4.53
CA GLY A 13 -5.95 -7.28 -3.68
C GLY A 13 -7.16 -7.79 -4.48
N LEU A 14 -7.44 -7.20 -5.65
CA LEU A 14 -8.48 -7.68 -6.56
C LEU A 14 -8.19 -9.09 -7.09
N LEU A 15 -6.96 -9.37 -7.52
CA LEU A 15 -6.54 -10.69 -7.99
C LEU A 15 -6.54 -11.74 -6.86
N SER A 16 -6.37 -11.30 -5.62
CA SER A 16 -6.37 -12.16 -4.43
C SER A 16 -7.77 -12.38 -3.83
N GLY A 17 -8.82 -11.78 -4.42
CA GLY A 17 -10.21 -11.94 -3.95
C GLY A 17 -10.48 -11.33 -2.57
N TRP A 18 -9.72 -10.32 -2.16
CA TRP A 18 -9.95 -9.63 -0.89
C TRP A 18 -11.22 -8.79 -0.92
N ASP A 19 -11.80 -8.55 0.25
CA ASP A 19 -12.87 -7.57 0.37
C ASP A 19 -12.37 -6.15 0.09
N LEU A 20 -13.29 -5.26 -0.30
CA LEU A 20 -12.96 -3.90 -0.70
C LEU A 20 -12.28 -3.11 0.44
N GLU A 21 -12.68 -3.32 1.69
CA GLU A 21 -12.10 -2.60 2.82
C GLU A 21 -10.62 -2.94 2.98
N LYS A 22 -10.28 -4.23 2.96
CA LYS A 22 -8.91 -4.73 3.01
C LYS A 22 -8.08 -4.20 1.84
N ILE A 23 -8.63 -4.24 0.63
CA ILE A 23 -7.97 -3.70 -0.57
C ILE A 23 -7.61 -2.22 -0.37
N MET A 24 -8.57 -1.42 0.08
CA MET A 24 -8.37 0.01 0.26
C MET A 24 -7.38 0.33 1.37
N ARG A 25 -7.43 -0.39 2.50
CA ARG A 25 -6.44 -0.24 3.59
C ARG A 25 -5.02 -0.54 3.10
N HIS A 26 -4.84 -1.65 2.38
CA HIS A 26 -3.55 -2.06 1.85
C HIS A 26 -3.02 -1.08 0.79
N ALA A 27 -3.87 -0.62 -0.12
CA ALA A 27 -3.47 0.33 -1.17
C ALA A 27 -3.13 1.72 -0.63
N ASN A 28 -3.91 2.23 0.33
CA ASN A 28 -3.62 3.49 1.01
C ASN A 28 -2.30 3.44 1.78
N ALA A 29 -2.01 2.33 2.47
CA ALA A 29 -0.76 2.13 3.19
C ALA A 29 0.44 2.09 2.22
N ALA A 30 0.33 1.36 1.12
CA ALA A 30 1.37 1.33 0.08
C ALA A 30 1.65 2.73 -0.49
N GLY A 31 0.59 3.47 -0.82
CA GLY A 31 0.68 4.85 -1.31
C GLY A 31 1.30 5.79 -0.28
N ALA A 32 0.89 5.70 0.99
CA ALA A 32 1.40 6.54 2.08
C ALA A 32 2.89 6.30 2.35
N ILE A 33 3.34 5.03 2.34
CA ILE A 33 4.75 4.70 2.52
C ILE A 33 5.59 5.35 1.42
N VAL A 34 5.19 5.21 0.15
CA VAL A 34 5.94 5.82 -0.96
C VAL A 34 5.86 7.34 -0.94
N ALA A 35 4.71 7.92 -0.57
CA ALA A 35 4.56 9.36 -0.41
C ALA A 35 5.46 9.94 0.70
N SER A 36 5.78 9.14 1.72
CA SER A 36 6.68 9.53 2.82
C SER A 36 8.17 9.43 2.48
N ARG A 37 8.53 8.81 1.34
CA ARG A 37 9.92 8.63 0.89
C ARG A 37 10.30 9.77 -0.05
N LEU A 38 11.50 10.33 0.13
CA LEU A 38 12.07 11.38 -0.74
C LEU A 38 12.51 10.86 -2.12
N GLU A 39 12.60 9.54 -2.30
CA GLU A 39 13.04 8.88 -3.52
C GLU A 39 11.85 8.65 -4.48
N CYS A 40 11.91 9.20 -5.70
CA CYS A 40 10.75 9.31 -6.60
C CYS A 40 10.23 8.00 -7.24
N SER A 41 10.99 6.90 -7.26
CA SER A 41 10.53 5.67 -7.95
C SER A 41 11.06 4.32 -7.43
N SER A 42 12.18 4.27 -6.70
CA SER A 42 12.93 3.01 -6.47
C SER A 42 12.51 2.20 -5.24
N ALA A 43 11.66 2.75 -4.37
CA ALA A 43 11.39 2.17 -3.06
C ALA A 43 9.92 1.76 -2.92
N MET A 44 9.48 0.80 -3.73
CA MET A 44 8.17 0.16 -3.53
C MET A 44 8.15 -0.55 -2.18
N PRO A 45 7.05 -0.48 -1.42
CA PRO A 45 6.92 -1.16 -0.15
C PRO A 45 6.69 -2.65 -0.35
N THR A 46 7.26 -3.45 0.53
CA THR A 46 6.96 -4.87 0.67
C THR A 46 5.62 -5.07 1.38
N THR A 47 5.02 -6.27 1.23
CA THR A 47 3.80 -6.63 1.96
C THR A 47 3.98 -6.50 3.47
N ASP A 48 5.13 -6.92 4.01
CA ASP A 48 5.42 -6.82 5.45
C ASP A 48 5.46 -5.37 5.95
N GLU A 49 6.01 -4.44 5.16
CA GLU A 49 6.01 -3.01 5.48
C GLU A 49 4.59 -2.43 5.48
N ILE A 50 3.76 -2.87 4.54
CA ILE A 50 2.35 -2.45 4.45
C ILE A 50 1.57 -2.98 5.65
N ASP A 51 1.69 -4.26 5.96
CA ASP A 51 1.02 -4.89 7.10
C ASP A 51 1.45 -4.26 8.42
N SER A 52 2.74 -3.95 8.56
CA SER A 52 3.28 -3.22 9.72
C SER A 52 2.68 -1.82 9.84
N ALA A 53 2.54 -1.09 8.73
CA ALA A 53 1.95 0.24 8.71
C ALA A 53 0.45 0.22 9.08
N ILE A 54 -0.28 -0.80 8.61
CA ILE A 54 -1.70 -1.00 8.96
C ILE A 54 -1.83 -1.33 10.46
N ALA A 55 -1.00 -2.25 10.96
CA ALA A 55 -1.00 -2.63 12.38
C ALA A 55 -0.64 -1.45 13.31
N ALA A 56 0.27 -0.57 12.86
CA ALA A 56 0.64 0.64 13.58
C ALA A 56 -0.43 1.75 13.55
N GLY A 57 -1.54 1.55 12.84
CA GLY A 57 -2.63 2.54 12.73
C GLY A 57 -2.29 3.73 11.83
N ALA A 58 -1.27 3.61 10.96
CA ALA A 58 -0.90 4.65 10.01
C ALA A 58 -1.98 4.87 8.93
N VAL A 59 -2.90 3.92 8.76
CA VAL A 59 -4.07 4.00 7.87
C VAL A 59 -5.31 3.53 8.64
N LYS A 60 -6.31 4.42 8.73
CA LYS A 60 -7.57 4.17 9.46
C LYS A 60 -8.66 3.58 8.58
#